data_AF-A0A9X6IEZ9-F1
#
_entry.id   AF-A0A9X6IEZ9-F1
#
_cell.length_a   1.000
_cell.length_b   1.000
_cell.length_c   1.000
_cell.angle_alpha   90.00
_cell.angle_beta   90.00
_cell.angle_gamma   90.00
#
_symmetry.space_group_name_H-M   'P 1'
#
loop_
_entity.id
_entity.type
_entity.pdbx_description
1 polymer ?
#
loop_
_entity_poly.entity_id
_entity_poly.type
_entity_poly.pdbx_seq_one_letter_code
_entity_poly.pdbx_strand_id
1 'polypeptide(L)'
;MLDLLNNWMSESTDNFNIIVGFISLLLVGSAIVLFIMMKKFGQPDERTNAIYLKIISCMFGTQIVTNAIFISLVSKDMYFRQFFILFEGIVFFVGAIYSVRLYRKEFK
;
A
#
# COMPACT_ATOMS: atom_id res chain seq x y z
N MET A 1 -12.85 -9.24 -13.00
CA MET A 1 -11.52 -9.63 -12.49
C MET A 1 -11.54 -9.77 -10.97
N LEU A 2 -12.08 -8.79 -10.22
CA LEU A 2 -12.26 -8.92 -8.78
C LEU A 2 -13.23 -10.06 -8.41
N ASP A 3 -14.28 -10.30 -9.20
CA ASP A 3 -15.19 -11.43 -8.99
C ASP A 3 -14.50 -12.79 -9.14
N LEU A 4 -13.58 -12.91 -10.11
CA LEU A 4 -12.78 -14.13 -10.30
C LEU A 4 -11.88 -14.36 -9.08
N LEU A 5 -11.24 -13.31 -8.57
CA LEU A 5 -10.41 -13.40 -7.37
C LEU A 5 -11.26 -13.73 -6.12
N ASN A 6 -12.45 -13.14 -6.01
CA ASN A 6 -13.39 -13.43 -4.93
C ASN A 6 -13.86 -14.88 -4.95
N ASN A 7 -14.24 -15.38 -6.12
CA ASN A 7 -14.65 -16.77 -6.30
C ASN A 7 -13.49 -17.71 -5.98
N TRP A 8 -12.28 -17.41 -6.46
CA TRP A 8 -11.09 -18.21 -6.18
C TRP A 8 -10.75 -18.28 -4.69
N MET A 9 -10.85 -17.15 -3.97
CA MET A 9 -10.71 -17.12 -2.51
C MET A 9 -11.81 -17.94 -1.80
N SER A 10 -12.99 -18.04 -2.40
CA SER A 10 -14.13 -18.78 -1.83
C SER A 10 -14.04 -20.30 -2.06
N GLU A 11 -13.24 -20.75 -3.04
CA GLU A 11 -13.12 -22.17 -3.40
C GLU A 11 -12.49 -23.01 -2.28
N SER A 12 -11.55 -22.45 -1.50
CA SER A 12 -10.91 -23.17 -0.40
C SER A 12 -10.31 -22.23 0.64
N THR A 13 -10.16 -22.74 1.87
CA THR A 13 -9.46 -22.03 2.95
C THR A 13 -8.00 -21.78 2.61
N ASP A 14 -7.36 -22.69 1.86
CA ASP A 14 -5.97 -22.53 1.44
C ASP A 14 -5.79 -21.36 0.47
N ASN A 15 -6.67 -21.24 -0.54
CA ASN A 15 -6.67 -20.10 -1.48
C ASN A 15 -6.83 -18.77 -0.74
N PHE A 16 -7.80 -18.72 0.19
CA PHE A 16 -8.01 -17.56 1.04
C PHE A 16 -6.76 -17.20 1.85
N ASN A 17 -6.12 -18.18 2.49
CA ASN A 17 -4.91 -17.98 3.29
C ASN A 17 -3.74 -17.47 2.45
N ILE A 18 -3.60 -17.93 1.20
CA ILE A 18 -2.58 -17.42 0.27
C ILE A 18 -2.78 -15.92 0.01
N ILE A 19 -4.01 -15.48 -0.26
CA ILE A 19 -4.28 -14.05 -0.49
C ILE A 19 -4.03 -13.23 0.77
N VAL A 20 -4.50 -13.71 1.93
CA VAL A 20 -4.27 -13.01 3.19
C VAL A 20 -2.77 -12.91 3.50
N GLY A 21 -2.02 -13.98 3.28
CA GLY A 21 -0.56 -14.00 3.43
C GLY A 21 0.13 -13.00 2.50
N PHE A 22 -0.27 -12.96 1.23
CA PHE A 22 0.24 -12.00 0.26
C PHE A 22 -0.07 -10.55 0.65
N ILE A 23 -1.31 -10.24 1.01
CA ILE A 23 -1.73 -8.90 1.47
C ILE A 23 -0.90 -8.48 2.69
N SER A 24 -0.71 -9.40 3.64
CA SER A 24 0.06 -9.16 4.85
C SER A 24 1.52 -8.85 4.53
N LEU A 25 2.14 -9.64 3.65
CA LEU A 25 3.52 -9.42 3.20
C LEU A 25 3.66 -8.06 2.48
N LEU A 26 2.71 -7.72 1.60
CA LEU A 26 2.71 -6.45 0.88
C LEU A 26 2.63 -5.28 1.84
N LEU A 27 1.64 -5.28 2.75
CA LEU A 27 1.43 -4.18 3.68
C LEU A 27 2.59 -4.05 4.68
N VAL A 28 2.93 -5.13 5.38
CA VAL A 28 3.98 -5.12 6.42
C VAL A 28 5.34 -4.87 5.79
N GLY A 29 5.65 -5.52 4.67
CA GLY A 29 6.90 -5.29 3.94
C GLY A 29 7.05 -3.84 3.50
N SER A 30 5.99 -3.25 2.96
CA SER A 30 5.98 -1.82 2.57
C SER A 30 6.14 -0.88 3.76
N ALA A 31 5.46 -1.17 4.87
CA ALA A 31 5.60 -0.40 6.11
C ALA A 31 7.02 -0.47 6.68
N ILE A 32 7.66 -1.63 6.66
CA ILE A 32 9.07 -1.81 7.06
C ILE A 32 9.99 -0.98 6.16
N VAL A 33 9.79 -1.01 4.84
CA VAL A 33 10.59 -0.20 3.91
C VAL A 33 10.41 1.28 4.21
N LEU A 34 9.17 1.76 4.34
CA LEU A 34 8.89 3.15 4.72
C LEU A 34 9.58 3.54 6.03
N PHE A 35 9.52 2.67 7.04
CA PHE A 35 10.21 2.89 8.32
C PHE A 35 11.72 3.01 8.18
N ILE A 36 12.35 2.12 7.41
CA ILE A 36 13.78 2.19 7.11
C ILE A 36 14.11 3.49 6.37
N MET A 37 13.29 3.88 5.40
CA MET A 37 13.52 5.10 4.61
C MET A 37 13.38 6.37 5.46
N MET A 38 12.38 6.44 6.35
CA MET A 38 12.24 7.54 7.32
C MET A 38 13.51 7.68 8.18
N LYS A 39 14.07 6.57 8.67
CA LYS A 39 15.35 6.61 9.39
C LYS A 39 16.52 7.05 8.53
N LYS A 40 16.54 6.68 7.24
CA LYS A 40 17.61 7.06 6.30
C LYS A 40 17.59 8.54 5.90
N PHE A 41 16.43 9.18 5.89
CA PHE A 41 16.34 10.62 5.60
C PHE A 41 16.91 11.48 6.73
N GLY A 42 16.80 11.01 7.98
CA GLY A 42 17.38 11.67 9.14
C GLY A 42 16.38 12.49 9.95
N GLN A 43 16.89 13.41 10.76
CA GLN A 43 16.05 14.22 11.65
C GLN A 43 15.20 15.23 10.85
N PRO A 44 14.02 15.59 11.35
CA PRO A 44 13.17 16.60 10.71
C PRO A 44 13.90 17.96 10.65
N ASP A 45 14.15 18.43 9.44
CA ASP A 45 14.63 19.77 9.10
C ASP A 45 13.82 20.31 7.90
N GLU A 46 14.10 21.53 7.43
CA GLU A 46 13.36 22.14 6.31
C GLU A 46 13.39 21.26 5.04
N ARG A 47 14.54 20.64 4.74
CA ARG A 47 14.70 19.76 3.57
C ARG A 47 13.91 18.46 3.74
N THR A 48 14.05 17.82 4.89
CA THR A 48 13.48 16.51 5.19
C THR A 48 11.96 16.58 5.33
N ASN A 49 11.43 17.69 5.85
CA ASN A 49 9.98 17.94 5.88
C ASN A 49 9.38 18.06 4.47
N ALA A 50 10.09 18.69 3.52
CA ALA A 50 9.64 18.74 2.13
C ALA A 50 9.62 17.35 1.47
N ILE A 51 10.58 16.49 1.82
CA ILE A 51 10.62 15.07 1.37
C ILE A 51 9.42 14.30 1.93
N TYR A 52 9.18 14.41 3.24
CA TYR A 52 8.03 13.76 3.88
C TYR A 52 6.70 14.22 3.28
N LEU A 53 6.56 15.52 3.02
CA LEU A 53 5.37 16.07 2.37
C LEU A 53 5.17 15.45 0.98
N LYS A 54 6.21 15.36 0.14
CA LYS A 54 6.10 14.70 -1.19
C LYS A 54 5.63 13.26 -1.07
N ILE A 55 6.18 12.49 -0.11
CA ILE A 55 5.81 11.09 0.10
C ILE A 55 4.35 10.99 0.55
N ILE A 56 3.95 11.78 1.56
CA ILE A 56 2.58 11.76 2.09
C ILE A 56 1.58 12.22 1.04
N SER A 57 1.87 13.27 0.26
CA SER A 57 1.01 13.72 -0.84
C SER A 57 0.84 12.65 -1.91
N CYS A 58 1.90 11.91 -2.24
CA CYS A 58 1.83 10.78 -3.18
C CYS A 58 0.96 9.64 -2.63
N MET A 59 1.15 9.25 -1.37
CA MET A 59 0.33 8.23 -0.71
C MET A 59 -1.13 8.67 -0.61
N PHE A 60 -1.39 9.90 -0.23
CA PHE A 60 -2.75 10.44 -0.11
C PHE A 60 -3.46 10.52 -1.46
N GLY A 61 -2.76 10.95 -2.52
CA GLY A 61 -3.30 10.89 -3.89
C GLY A 61 -3.63 9.47 -4.31
N THR A 62 -2.75 8.51 -3.99
CA THR A 62 -3.00 7.08 -4.24
C THR A 62 -4.22 6.59 -3.46
N GLN A 63 -4.35 6.98 -2.19
CA GLN A 63 -5.46 6.63 -1.30
C GLN A 63 -6.81 7.10 -1.84
N ILE A 64 -6.88 8.32 -2.38
CA ILE A 64 -8.12 8.83 -2.99
C ILE A 64 -8.50 7.96 -4.20
N VAL A 65 -7.55 7.66 -5.07
CA VAL A 65 -7.78 6.86 -6.28
C VAL A 65 -8.19 5.43 -5.91
N THR A 66 -7.47 4.77 -5.00
CA THR A 66 -7.77 3.41 -4.58
C THR A 66 -9.11 3.32 -3.86
N ASN A 67 -9.48 4.30 -3.04
CA ASN A 67 -10.79 4.33 -2.40
C ASN A 67 -11.94 4.53 -3.40
N ALA A 68 -11.76 5.40 -4.40
CA ALA A 68 -12.75 5.57 -5.46
C ALA A 68 -12.95 4.26 -6.23
N ILE A 69 -11.86 3.54 -6.54
CA ILE A 69 -11.90 2.23 -7.19
C ILE A 69 -12.60 1.20 -6.27
N PHE A 70 -12.23 1.15 -4.99
CA PHE A 70 -12.81 0.23 -4.02
C PHE A 70 -14.33 0.39 -3.89
N ILE A 71 -14.79 1.62 -3.69
CA ILE A 71 -16.23 1.93 -3.54
C ILE A 71 -17.00 1.60 -4.83
N SER A 72 -16.37 1.78 -5.99
CA SER A 72 -17.03 1.55 -7.29
C SER A 72 -17.08 0.08 -7.68
N LEU A 73 -16.09 -0.73 -7.29
CA LEU A 73 -15.89 -2.07 -7.82
C LEU A 73 -16.07 -3.20 -6.80
N VAL A 74 -16.07 -2.93 -5.50
CA VAL A 74 -16.19 -3.95 -4.45
C VAL A 74 -17.59 -3.97 -3.86
N SER A 75 -18.29 -5.08 -4.09
CA SER A 75 -19.62 -5.32 -3.55
C SER A 75 -19.56 -5.90 -2.13
N LYS A 76 -20.64 -5.74 -1.36
CA LYS A 76 -20.70 -6.16 0.07
C LYS A 76 -20.69 -7.67 0.27
N ASP A 77 -21.07 -8.44 -0.74
CA ASP A 77 -21.08 -9.90 -0.78
C ASP A 77 -19.69 -10.51 -1.04
N MET A 78 -18.71 -9.68 -1.41
CA MET A 78 -17.32 -10.09 -1.59
C MET A 78 -16.58 -10.13 -0.25
N TYR A 79 -15.35 -10.63 -0.24
CA TYR A 79 -14.39 -10.51 0.87
C TYR A 79 -13.93 -9.05 1.09
N PHE A 80 -14.89 -8.20 1.49
CA PHE A 80 -14.77 -6.75 1.57
C PHE A 80 -13.55 -6.29 2.36
N ARG A 81 -13.30 -6.93 3.52
CA ARG A 81 -12.17 -6.58 4.38
C ARG A 81 -10.82 -6.89 3.73
N GLN A 82 -10.70 -8.03 3.05
CA GLN A 82 -9.48 -8.46 2.38
C GLN A 82 -9.17 -7.52 1.22
N PHE A 83 -10.18 -7.18 0.41
CA PHE A 83 -10.02 -6.18 -0.65
C PHE A 83 -9.64 -4.81 -0.08
N PHE A 84 -10.30 -4.34 0.97
CA PHE A 84 -9.96 -3.07 1.60
C PHE A 84 -8.49 -3.02 2.03
N ILE A 85 -8.02 -4.03 2.76
CA ILE A 85 -6.62 -4.10 3.22
C ILE A 85 -5.66 -4.24 2.03
N LEU A 86 -6.04 -4.91 0.95
CA LEU A 86 -5.23 -4.95 -0.28
C LEU A 86 -5.04 -3.54 -0.87
N PHE A 87 -6.10 -2.73 -0.96
CA PHE A 87 -6.01 -1.35 -1.46
C PHE A 87 -5.14 -0.47 -0.54
N GLU A 88 -5.26 -0.61 0.78
CA GLU A 88 -4.35 0.03 1.73
C GLU A 88 -2.89 -0.45 1.55
N GLY A 89 -2.70 -1.76 1.32
CA GLY A 89 -1.40 -2.35 1.01
C GLY A 89 -0.75 -1.74 -0.23
N ILE A 90 -1.54 -1.48 -1.28
CA ILE A 90 -1.07 -0.80 -2.50
C ILE A 90 -0.62 0.63 -2.18
N VAL A 91 -1.34 1.36 -1.33
CA VAL A 91 -0.99 2.74 -0.94
C VAL A 91 0.35 2.78 -0.21
N PHE A 92 0.55 1.87 0.75
CA PHE A 92 1.84 1.71 1.43
C PHE A 92 2.95 1.33 0.46
N PHE A 93 2.68 0.42 -0.48
CA PHE A 93 3.66 -0.02 -1.46
C PHE A 93 4.10 1.10 -2.41
N VAL A 94 3.16 1.92 -2.89
CA VAL A 94 3.48 3.11 -3.69
C VAL A 94 4.32 4.09 -2.87
N GLY A 95 3.96 4.34 -1.61
CA GLY A 95 4.75 5.17 -0.70
C GLY A 95 6.17 4.64 -0.51
N ALA A 96 6.32 3.33 -0.30
CA ALA A 96 7.61 2.67 -0.15
C ALA A 96 8.49 2.84 -1.39
N ILE A 97 7.97 2.55 -2.59
CA ILE A 97 8.69 2.74 -3.85
C ILE A 97 9.09 4.21 -4.03
N TYR A 98 8.15 5.12 -3.81
CA TYR A 98 8.37 6.55 -4.01
C TYR A 98 9.45 7.09 -3.06
N SER A 99 9.44 6.66 -1.79
CA SER A 99 10.46 7.04 -0.80
C SER A 99 11.86 6.54 -1.19
N VAL A 100 11.99 5.30 -1.67
CA VAL A 100 13.26 4.75 -2.17
C VAL A 100 13.76 5.54 -3.38
N ARG A 101 12.87 5.89 -4.31
CA ARG A 101 13.21 6.70 -5.49
C ARG A 101 13.69 8.09 -5.09
N LEU A 102 13.04 8.73 -4.14
CA LEU A 102 13.38 10.08 -3.68
C LEU A 102 14.74 10.10 -2.97
N TYR A 103 15.00 9.11 -2.11
CA TYR A 103 16.30 8.95 -1.47
C TYR A 103 17.44 8.77 -2.47
N ARG A 104 17.23 7.94 -3.50
CA ARG A 104 18.22 7.75 -4.59
C ARG A 104 18.45 9.00 -5.44
N LYS A 105 17.55 9.98 -5.41
CA LYS A 105 17.67 11.22 -6.18
C LYS A 105 18.34 12.34 -5.37
N GLU A 106 18.06 12.40 -4.07
CA GLU A 106 18.47 13.52 -3.22
C GLU A 106 19.71 13.22 -2.34
N PHE A 107 20.06 11.95 -2.13
CA PHE A 107 21.15 11.53 -1.21
C PHE A 107 22.21 10.62 -1.83
N LYS A 108 22.00 10.12 -3.05
CA LYS A 108 22.94 9.27 -3.78
C LYS A 108 23.11 9.81 -5.19
#